data_AF-A0A662V6Y4-F1
#
_entry.id   AF-A0A662V6Y4-F1
#
_cell.length_a   1.000
_cell.length_b   1.000
_cell.length_c   1.000
_cell.angle_alpha   90.00
_cell.angle_beta   90.00
_cell.angle_gamma   90.00
#
_symmetry.space_group_name_H-M   'P 1'
#
loop_
_entity.id
_entity.type
_entity.pdbx_description
1 polymer ?
#
loop_
_entity_poly.entity_id
_entity_poly.type
_entity_poly.pdbx_seq_one_letter_code
_entity_poly.pdbx_strand_id
1 'polypeptide(L)'
;EQPGVCNSIDHNWYYGSKARGCTYNVGTTRGYIKSPNINLNLPPGIGAQLRFYTRWRTESYPWGDYDSKDVYIFDGSTEVRIWHRDCNEGPSSTDWHWEEIDISSYVGITTYIKFRFNSVDPLYNNYEGWHVDNIIIRPYVSPEPSVTIGSEQSRIATTSIRISYRVSNPDVLKINFTYIVKYDKAPVEIKVFMWNYSSTSWVEVSKETYTVANTEVKYQVIASRDGYVSSTGDLMVKIESSTLGDHTIYLELANVTAILPKYSMYIALGGTNYVYRYDLSTHEFFKLNDAPFTFYANTSITFDRDDLYLWAIGKYGAGYGLYYYDVLTGQWNYRTVLPTLPGNGSFIIYAYGYIYYLAGGSSDFYKYDVKANIFMPLDSLPVTADDYTVGVYDGSQYIYVLVGTTGEFFRFNESEGWVELSTAPTVKPVGMAYDPDRNVIWVISEGGGLYYYNIASDEWEVVDVQTPYYPRGQGNRLIYYSSFLYHVRADGTREFIIINLSNL
;
A
#
# COMPACT_ATOMS: atom_id res chain seq x y z
N GLU A 1 -53.21 -25.18 -1.89
CA GLU A 1 -54.44 -25.37 -2.69
C GLU A 1 -54.59 -24.24 -3.71
N GLN A 2 -55.23 -24.48 -4.86
CA GLN A 2 -55.60 -23.40 -5.79
C GLN A 2 -56.59 -22.43 -5.13
N PRO A 3 -56.55 -21.11 -5.45
CA PRO A 3 -57.50 -20.14 -4.88
C PRO A 3 -58.95 -20.54 -5.17
N GLY A 4 -59.80 -20.63 -4.14
CA GLY A 4 -61.25 -20.85 -4.28
C GLY A 4 -61.76 -22.27 -4.00
N VAL A 5 -60.91 -23.19 -3.50
CA VAL A 5 -61.33 -24.51 -3.00
C VAL A 5 -61.15 -24.56 -1.50
N CYS A 6 -62.25 -24.71 -0.74
CA CYS A 6 -62.24 -24.62 0.72
C CYS A 6 -62.04 -25.96 1.43
N ASN A 7 -61.78 -27.04 0.69
CA ASN A 7 -61.46 -28.37 1.20
C ASN A 7 -60.85 -29.20 0.06
N SER A 8 -59.71 -29.83 0.32
CA SER A 8 -59.16 -30.88 -0.53
C SER A 8 -59.11 -32.19 0.25
N ILE A 9 -59.91 -33.17 -0.16
CA ILE A 9 -60.06 -34.47 0.55
C ILE A 9 -58.76 -35.27 0.67
N ASP A 10 -57.79 -34.95 -0.17
CA ASP A 10 -56.46 -35.55 -0.31
C ASP A 10 -55.31 -34.67 0.21
N HIS A 11 -55.56 -33.39 0.50
CA HIS A 11 -54.51 -32.46 0.92
C HIS A 11 -54.78 -31.75 2.25
N ASN A 12 -55.99 -31.68 2.80
CA ASN A 12 -56.17 -31.14 4.15
C ASN A 12 -57.39 -31.70 4.87
N TRP A 13 -57.38 -31.57 6.19
CA TRP A 13 -58.62 -31.60 6.95
C TRP A 13 -59.20 -30.20 7.06
N TYR A 14 -60.50 -30.10 6.83
CA TYR A 14 -61.27 -28.86 6.89
C TYR A 14 -62.52 -29.04 7.75
N TYR A 15 -62.68 -28.17 8.74
CA TYR A 15 -63.90 -28.07 9.54
C TYR A 15 -64.81 -26.96 9.01
N GLY A 16 -65.71 -27.34 8.11
CA GLY A 16 -66.76 -26.49 7.54
C GLY A 16 -67.51 -27.25 6.43
N SER A 17 -68.46 -26.59 5.76
CA SER A 17 -69.33 -27.25 4.78
C SER A 17 -69.23 -26.60 3.40
N LYS A 18 -68.62 -27.32 2.45
CA LYS A 18 -68.61 -26.92 1.03
C LYS A 18 -70.04 -26.75 0.48
N ALA A 19 -70.96 -27.61 0.91
CA ALA A 19 -72.38 -27.53 0.52
C ALA A 19 -73.10 -26.27 1.04
N ARG A 20 -72.50 -25.53 1.98
CA ARG A 20 -73.06 -24.32 2.59
C ARG A 20 -72.15 -23.11 2.41
N GLY A 21 -71.58 -22.98 1.20
CA GLY A 21 -70.76 -21.83 0.82
C GLY A 21 -69.42 -21.76 1.51
N CYS A 22 -68.85 -22.91 1.90
CA CYS A 22 -67.59 -23.00 2.63
C CYS A 22 -67.63 -22.28 3.97
N THR A 23 -68.67 -22.55 4.73
CA THR A 23 -68.77 -22.06 6.10
C THR A 23 -69.18 -23.17 7.04
N TYR A 24 -68.97 -22.96 8.34
CA TYR A 24 -69.50 -23.83 9.38
C TYR A 24 -70.87 -23.36 9.91
N ASN A 25 -71.58 -22.47 9.18
CA ASN A 25 -72.85 -21.88 9.59
C ASN A 25 -74.01 -22.89 9.54
N VAL A 26 -74.09 -23.72 10.57
CA VAL A 26 -75.09 -24.80 10.68
C VAL A 26 -75.84 -24.77 12.02
N GLY A 27 -75.78 -23.64 12.74
CA GLY A 27 -76.10 -23.55 14.16
C GLY A 27 -74.90 -23.98 15.02
N THR A 28 -75.15 -24.41 16.25
CA THR A 28 -74.09 -24.93 17.15
C THR A 28 -73.53 -26.24 16.62
N THR A 29 -72.23 -26.27 16.33
CA THR A 29 -71.56 -27.41 15.68
C THR A 29 -70.25 -27.77 16.36
N ARG A 30 -69.93 -29.06 16.40
CA ARG A 30 -68.68 -29.58 16.93
C ARG A 30 -68.32 -30.93 16.32
N GLY A 31 -67.04 -31.19 16.20
CA GLY A 31 -66.54 -32.44 15.67
C GLY A 31 -65.02 -32.50 15.74
N TYR A 32 -64.49 -33.65 15.37
CA TYR A 32 -63.06 -33.91 15.48
C TYR A 32 -62.61 -34.93 14.45
N ILE A 33 -61.31 -34.91 14.18
CA ILE A 33 -60.59 -36.03 13.57
C ILE A 33 -59.57 -36.56 14.55
N LYS A 34 -59.27 -37.84 14.41
CA LYS A 34 -58.32 -38.56 15.23
C LYS A 34 -57.34 -39.28 14.30
N SER A 35 -56.05 -39.14 14.58
CA SER A 35 -55.01 -39.86 13.86
C SER A 35 -55.10 -41.37 14.17
N PRO A 36 -54.48 -42.22 13.34
CA PRO A 36 -54.08 -43.56 13.76
C PRO A 36 -53.21 -43.52 15.03
N ASN A 37 -53.00 -44.67 15.65
CA ASN A 37 -52.06 -44.79 16.75
C ASN A 37 -50.64 -44.48 16.29
N ILE A 38 -49.92 -43.71 17.11
CA ILE A 38 -48.57 -43.23 16.89
C ILE A 38 -47.69 -43.88 17.95
N ASN A 39 -46.71 -44.64 17.51
CA ASN A 39 -45.74 -45.24 18.41
C ASN A 39 -44.59 -44.24 18.66
N LEU A 40 -44.51 -43.69 19.88
CA LEU A 40 -43.46 -42.76 20.29
C LEU A 40 -42.36 -43.46 21.10
N ASN A 41 -42.08 -44.74 20.83
CA ASN A 41 -40.93 -45.45 21.39
C ASN A 41 -39.63 -44.97 20.71
N LEU A 42 -39.15 -43.80 21.12
CA LEU A 42 -37.89 -43.22 20.65
C LEU A 42 -36.73 -43.67 21.55
N PRO A 43 -35.48 -43.71 21.03
CA PRO A 43 -34.30 -44.01 21.83
C PRO A 43 -34.12 -43.04 23.02
N PRO A 44 -33.41 -43.45 24.09
CA PRO A 44 -33.11 -42.56 25.21
C PRO A 44 -32.42 -41.27 24.77
N GLY A 45 -32.90 -40.12 25.28
CA GLY A 45 -32.36 -38.81 24.95
C GLY A 45 -32.90 -38.17 23.67
N ILE A 46 -33.86 -38.80 23.00
CA ILE A 46 -34.57 -38.25 21.83
C ILE A 46 -35.94 -37.70 22.29
N GLY A 47 -36.16 -36.41 22.08
CA GLY A 47 -37.46 -35.74 22.27
C GLY A 47 -38.35 -35.88 21.03
N ALA A 48 -39.61 -35.47 21.15
CA ALA A 48 -40.58 -35.48 20.06
C ALA A 48 -41.30 -34.14 19.98
N GLN A 49 -41.43 -33.60 18.75
CA GLN A 49 -42.16 -32.37 18.49
C GLN A 49 -43.31 -32.65 17.53
N LEU A 50 -44.52 -32.24 17.89
CA LEU A 50 -45.66 -32.19 16.99
C LEU A 50 -45.63 -30.86 16.24
N ARG A 51 -45.70 -30.93 14.91
CA ARG A 51 -45.86 -29.76 14.05
C ARG A 51 -47.02 -29.99 13.10
N PHE A 52 -47.86 -29.00 12.92
CA PHE A 52 -48.90 -29.06 11.91
C PHE A 52 -49.05 -27.70 11.23
N TYR A 53 -49.36 -27.73 9.95
CA TYR A 53 -49.61 -26.55 9.15
C TYR A 53 -51.09 -26.23 9.21
N THR A 54 -51.45 -24.99 9.53
CA THR A 54 -52.84 -24.65 9.80
C THR A 54 -53.19 -23.24 9.34
N ARG A 55 -54.47 -23.05 9.01
CA ARG A 55 -55.10 -21.75 8.86
C ARG A 55 -56.52 -21.81 9.39
N TRP A 56 -57.07 -20.69 9.84
CA TRP A 56 -58.49 -20.60 10.16
C TRP A 56 -59.06 -19.24 9.81
N ARG A 57 -60.37 -19.21 9.64
CA ARG A 57 -61.18 -18.00 9.63
C ARG A 57 -62.43 -18.29 10.42
N THR A 58 -62.52 -17.70 11.60
CA THR A 58 -63.63 -17.85 12.55
C THR A 58 -64.16 -16.46 12.91
N GLU A 59 -65.17 -16.38 13.76
CA GLU A 59 -65.55 -15.09 14.30
C GLU A 59 -64.39 -14.46 15.10
N SER A 60 -64.46 -13.16 15.32
CA SER A 60 -63.51 -12.45 16.17
C SER A 60 -64.30 -11.70 17.25
N TYR A 61 -64.16 -12.19 18.49
CA TYR A 61 -64.82 -11.61 19.66
C TYR A 61 -63.83 -11.52 20.83
N PRO A 62 -63.51 -10.32 21.35
CA PRO A 62 -62.41 -10.14 22.31
C PRO A 62 -62.57 -10.83 23.68
N TRP A 63 -63.74 -11.33 24.03
CA TRP A 63 -64.07 -11.75 25.40
C TRP A 63 -64.72 -13.13 25.50
N GLY A 64 -64.50 -14.03 24.54
CA GLY A 64 -65.11 -15.36 24.53
C GLY A 64 -64.21 -16.47 23.99
N ASP A 65 -64.44 -17.69 24.48
CA ASP A 65 -63.90 -18.96 23.97
C ASP A 65 -64.92 -19.57 23.00
N TYR A 66 -65.15 -18.87 21.90
CA TYR A 66 -66.00 -19.33 20.79
C TYR A 66 -65.11 -19.81 19.65
N ASP A 67 -65.67 -20.63 18.75
CA ASP A 67 -64.92 -21.21 17.63
C ASP A 67 -63.58 -21.86 18.04
N SER A 68 -63.71 -22.65 19.10
CA SER A 68 -62.63 -23.29 19.84
C SER A 68 -61.97 -24.39 19.00
N LYS A 69 -60.67 -24.26 18.80
CA LYS A 69 -59.77 -25.17 18.08
C LYS A 69 -58.85 -25.80 19.11
N ASP A 70 -59.01 -27.09 19.34
CA ASP A 70 -58.24 -27.83 20.34
C ASP A 70 -57.43 -28.94 19.68
N VAL A 71 -56.21 -29.16 20.16
CA VAL A 71 -55.44 -30.38 19.88
C VAL A 71 -55.26 -31.16 21.17
N TYR A 72 -55.65 -32.43 21.13
CA TYR A 72 -55.48 -33.38 22.21
C TYR A 72 -54.49 -34.46 21.83
N ILE A 73 -53.79 -34.97 22.84
CA ILE A 73 -52.95 -36.17 22.76
C ILE A 73 -53.44 -37.20 23.78
N PHE A 74 -53.32 -38.48 23.45
CA PHE A 74 -53.62 -39.55 24.40
C PHE A 74 -52.41 -39.88 25.27
N ASP A 75 -52.53 -39.75 26.59
CA ASP A 75 -51.40 -39.96 27.50
C ASP A 75 -51.20 -41.41 27.96
N GLY A 76 -51.99 -42.35 27.41
CA GLY A 76 -52.04 -43.75 27.84
C GLY A 76 -53.24 -44.06 28.75
N SER A 77 -53.90 -43.04 29.29
CA SER A 77 -55.08 -43.17 30.16
C SER A 77 -56.26 -42.30 29.69
N THR A 78 -56.01 -41.05 29.34
CA THR A 78 -57.02 -40.04 28.97
C THR A 78 -56.51 -39.15 27.84
N GLU A 79 -57.41 -38.34 27.29
CA GLU A 79 -57.07 -37.30 26.32
C GLU A 79 -56.70 -36.01 27.06
N VAL A 80 -55.48 -35.53 26.83
CA VAL A 80 -54.94 -34.30 27.42
C VAL A 80 -54.87 -33.22 26.33
N ARG A 81 -55.38 -32.01 26.63
CA ARG A 81 -55.30 -30.88 25.70
C ARG A 81 -53.88 -30.31 25.71
N ILE A 82 -53.21 -30.33 24.58
CA ILE A 82 -51.83 -29.83 24.40
C ILE A 82 -51.76 -28.50 23.65
N TRP A 83 -52.84 -28.11 22.99
CA TRP A 83 -52.93 -26.85 22.27
C TRP A 83 -54.38 -26.39 22.19
N HIS A 84 -54.56 -25.07 22.21
CA HIS A 84 -55.86 -24.41 22.16
C HIS A 84 -55.71 -23.04 21.50
N ARG A 85 -56.68 -22.69 20.65
CA ARG A 85 -56.95 -21.35 20.12
C ARG A 85 -58.45 -21.16 19.96
N ASP A 86 -58.96 -19.96 20.23
CA ASP A 86 -60.38 -19.61 20.06
C ASP A 86 -60.56 -18.46 19.05
N CYS A 87 -61.66 -17.71 19.14
CA CYS A 87 -61.99 -16.55 18.30
C CYS A 87 -61.15 -15.29 18.62
N ASN A 88 -60.41 -15.26 19.73
CA ASN A 88 -59.56 -14.13 20.13
C ASN A 88 -58.05 -14.44 20.05
N GLU A 89 -57.66 -15.68 19.82
CA GLU A 89 -56.27 -16.12 19.80
C GLU A 89 -55.69 -16.46 18.39
N GLY A 90 -54.41 -16.13 18.23
CA GLY A 90 -53.56 -16.49 17.08
C GLY A 90 -53.48 -15.41 15.97
N PRO A 91 -52.76 -15.68 14.87
CA PRO A 91 -52.37 -14.63 13.91
C PRO A 91 -53.58 -14.03 13.19
N SER A 92 -53.54 -12.72 12.94
CA SER A 92 -54.57 -11.98 12.19
C SER A 92 -54.65 -12.36 10.71
N SER A 93 -53.74 -13.22 10.23
CA SER A 93 -53.67 -13.65 8.83
C SER A 93 -54.52 -14.89 8.58
N THR A 94 -55.33 -14.85 7.52
CA THR A 94 -55.93 -16.04 6.88
C THR A 94 -54.91 -16.97 6.21
N ASP A 95 -53.61 -16.69 6.39
CA ASP A 95 -52.50 -17.40 5.78
C ASP A 95 -52.11 -18.62 6.60
N TRP A 96 -51.69 -19.64 5.88
CA TRP A 96 -51.20 -20.87 6.48
C TRP A 96 -49.89 -20.64 7.25
N HIS A 97 -49.82 -21.18 8.47
CA HIS A 97 -48.66 -21.08 9.35
C HIS A 97 -48.44 -22.39 10.11
N TRP A 98 -47.24 -22.53 10.68
CA TRP A 98 -46.87 -23.68 11.50
C TRP A 98 -47.21 -23.44 12.96
N GLU A 99 -47.84 -24.43 13.58
CA GLU A 99 -47.92 -24.56 15.03
C GLU A 99 -46.97 -25.69 15.46
N GLU A 100 -46.18 -25.43 16.50
CA GLU A 100 -45.16 -26.36 17.01
C GLU A 100 -45.36 -26.59 18.51
N ILE A 101 -45.45 -27.86 18.90
CA ILE A 101 -45.73 -28.26 20.28
C ILE A 101 -44.71 -29.32 20.69
N ASP A 102 -44.02 -29.09 21.79
CA ASP A 102 -43.20 -30.13 22.40
C ASP A 102 -44.08 -31.21 23.01
N ILE A 103 -43.92 -32.44 22.55
CA ILE A 103 -44.65 -33.62 23.04
C ILE A 103 -43.68 -34.64 23.65
N SER A 104 -42.48 -34.21 24.05
CA SER A 104 -41.45 -35.09 24.60
C SER A 104 -41.88 -35.81 25.88
N SER A 105 -42.83 -35.25 26.65
CA SER A 105 -43.43 -35.90 27.82
C SER A 105 -44.24 -37.17 27.49
N TYR A 106 -44.57 -37.38 26.22
CA TYR A 106 -45.34 -38.54 25.73
C TYR A 106 -44.45 -39.56 24.99
N VAL A 107 -43.13 -39.40 25.04
CA VAL A 107 -42.18 -40.41 24.54
C VAL A 107 -42.24 -41.66 25.41
N GLY A 108 -42.18 -42.83 24.79
CA GLY A 108 -42.22 -44.14 25.44
C GLY A 108 -43.61 -44.76 25.56
N ILE A 109 -44.65 -44.12 25.01
CA ILE A 109 -46.01 -44.66 24.94
C ILE A 109 -46.54 -44.70 23.50
N THR A 110 -47.59 -45.50 23.28
CA THR A 110 -48.40 -45.41 22.06
C THR A 110 -49.53 -44.40 22.27
N THR A 111 -49.55 -43.34 21.46
CA THR A 111 -50.50 -42.23 21.57
C THR A 111 -51.33 -42.06 20.29
N TYR A 112 -52.18 -41.05 20.22
CA TYR A 112 -52.80 -40.52 19.00
C TYR A 112 -53.05 -39.03 19.19
N ILE A 113 -53.12 -38.28 18.08
CA ILE A 113 -53.48 -36.86 18.09
C ILE A 113 -54.94 -36.71 17.64
N LYS A 114 -55.68 -35.85 18.33
CA LYS A 114 -57.06 -35.49 17.97
C LYS A 114 -57.18 -33.99 17.80
N PHE A 115 -57.61 -33.57 16.62
CA PHE A 115 -57.93 -32.17 16.31
C PHE A 115 -59.45 -31.99 16.44
N ARG A 116 -59.88 -31.04 17.26
CA ARG A 116 -61.30 -30.80 17.56
C ARG A 116 -61.66 -29.34 17.31
N PHE A 117 -62.79 -29.13 16.64
CA PHE A 117 -63.43 -27.84 16.49
C PHE A 117 -64.76 -27.81 17.23
N ASN A 118 -65.10 -26.68 17.85
CA ASN A 118 -66.37 -26.45 18.54
C ASN A 118 -66.79 -24.98 18.38
N SER A 119 -67.91 -24.72 17.69
CA SER A 119 -68.42 -23.34 17.54
C SER A 119 -68.90 -22.73 18.86
N VAL A 120 -69.18 -23.58 19.87
CA VAL A 120 -69.70 -23.21 21.20
C VAL A 120 -71.12 -22.66 21.18
N ASP A 121 -71.48 -21.80 20.23
CA ASP A 121 -72.83 -21.25 20.07
C ASP A 121 -73.26 -21.22 18.57
N PRO A 122 -74.50 -20.79 18.26
CA PRO A 122 -75.02 -20.74 16.88
C PRO A 122 -74.81 -19.38 16.18
N LEU A 123 -74.20 -18.39 16.83
CA LEU A 123 -74.06 -17.02 16.34
C LEU A 123 -72.79 -16.89 15.50
N TYR A 124 -72.81 -15.94 14.56
CA TYR A 124 -71.64 -15.55 13.74
C TYR A 124 -70.84 -16.67 13.05
N ASN A 125 -71.40 -17.87 12.84
CA ASN A 125 -70.71 -19.01 12.22
C ASN A 125 -70.49 -18.90 10.68
N ASN A 126 -70.71 -17.72 10.08
CA ASN A 126 -70.59 -17.49 8.62
C ASN A 126 -69.13 -17.21 8.19
N TYR A 127 -68.19 -18.01 8.68
CA TYR A 127 -66.77 -17.97 8.32
C TYR A 127 -66.29 -19.33 7.84
N GLU A 128 -65.08 -19.35 7.26
CA GLU A 128 -64.55 -20.54 6.58
C GLU A 128 -64.42 -21.73 7.53
N GLY A 129 -63.91 -21.51 8.74
CA GLY A 129 -63.64 -22.55 9.73
C GLY A 129 -62.14 -22.81 9.88
N TRP A 130 -61.77 -24.05 10.20
CA TRP A 130 -60.39 -24.43 10.54
C TRP A 130 -59.83 -25.47 9.57
N HIS A 131 -58.59 -25.26 9.12
CA HIS A 131 -57.84 -26.18 8.29
C HIS A 131 -56.61 -26.70 9.00
N VAL A 132 -56.32 -27.99 8.82
CA VAL A 132 -55.11 -28.65 9.32
C VAL A 132 -54.51 -29.50 8.19
N ASP A 133 -53.22 -29.36 7.98
CA ASP A 133 -52.43 -30.05 6.97
C ASP A 133 -51.01 -30.32 7.50
N ASN A 134 -50.22 -31.11 6.77
CA ASN A 134 -48.81 -31.42 7.01
C ASN A 134 -48.52 -31.73 8.49
N ILE A 135 -49.28 -32.67 9.06
CA ILE A 135 -49.08 -33.11 10.45
C ILE A 135 -47.83 -33.97 10.50
N ILE A 136 -46.78 -33.46 11.15
CA ILE A 136 -45.47 -34.08 11.27
C ILE A 136 -45.18 -34.30 12.75
N ILE A 137 -44.77 -35.52 13.09
CA ILE A 137 -44.11 -35.80 14.35
C ILE A 137 -42.63 -35.96 14.05
N ARG A 138 -41.83 -35.03 14.56
CA ARG A 138 -40.39 -34.96 14.34
C ARG A 138 -39.67 -35.37 15.63
N PRO A 139 -38.93 -36.49 15.63
CA PRO A 139 -37.93 -36.77 16.65
C PRO A 139 -36.81 -35.72 16.61
N TYR A 140 -36.36 -35.23 17.75
CA TYR A 140 -35.26 -34.26 17.82
C TYR A 140 -34.33 -34.53 19.00
N VAL A 141 -33.11 -34.01 18.91
CA VAL A 141 -32.16 -33.95 20.03
C VAL A 141 -31.97 -32.49 20.43
N SER A 142 -31.82 -32.22 21.73
CA SER A 142 -31.59 -30.88 22.25
C SER A 142 -30.17 -30.77 22.82
N PRO A 143 -29.31 -29.88 22.31
CA PRO A 143 -29.53 -28.97 21.16
C PRO A 143 -29.46 -29.70 19.80
N GLU A 144 -30.10 -29.13 18.77
CA GLU A 144 -29.97 -29.65 17.41
C GLU A 144 -28.53 -29.50 16.89
N PRO A 145 -28.01 -30.47 16.10
CA PRO A 145 -26.68 -30.38 15.51
C PRO A 145 -26.60 -29.23 14.50
N SER A 146 -25.47 -28.52 14.49
CA SER A 146 -25.17 -27.46 13.52
C SER A 146 -24.02 -27.86 12.60
N VAL A 147 -24.05 -27.39 11.35
CA VAL A 147 -22.99 -27.59 10.35
C VAL A 147 -22.34 -26.24 10.05
N THR A 148 -21.00 -26.21 10.02
CA THR A 148 -20.22 -25.05 9.56
C THR A 148 -19.54 -25.42 8.23
N ILE A 149 -19.87 -24.69 7.16
CA ILE A 149 -19.20 -24.85 5.85
C ILE A 149 -18.00 -23.88 5.80
N GLY A 150 -16.81 -24.39 5.49
CA GLY A 150 -15.60 -23.59 5.33
C GLY A 150 -15.56 -22.83 4.00
N SER A 151 -14.55 -21.97 3.84
CA SER A 151 -14.33 -21.17 2.62
C SER A 151 -14.08 -22.04 1.38
N GLU A 152 -14.52 -21.57 0.21
CA GLU A 152 -14.18 -22.17 -1.08
C GLU A 152 -12.66 -22.12 -1.33
N GLN A 153 -12.06 -23.25 -1.74
CA GLN A 153 -10.64 -23.32 -2.05
C GLN A 153 -10.39 -22.99 -3.52
N SER A 154 -9.49 -22.05 -3.80
CA SER A 154 -9.03 -21.75 -5.15
C SER A 154 -7.63 -22.33 -5.40
N ARG A 155 -7.41 -22.89 -6.60
CA ARG A 155 -6.10 -23.42 -7.01
C ARG A 155 -5.32 -22.32 -7.73
N ILE A 156 -4.29 -21.78 -7.09
CA ILE A 156 -3.35 -20.85 -7.71
C ILE A 156 -2.15 -21.64 -8.24
N ALA A 157 -1.88 -21.55 -9.53
CA ALA A 157 -0.65 -22.10 -10.12
C ALA A 157 0.42 -21.01 -10.16
N THR A 158 1.65 -21.37 -9.80
CA THR A 158 2.81 -20.46 -9.79
C THR A 158 3.96 -21.07 -10.59
N THR A 159 4.52 -20.29 -11.51
CA THR A 159 5.74 -20.63 -12.27
C THR A 159 6.89 -19.73 -11.85
N SER A 160 8.11 -20.26 -11.78
CA SER A 160 9.32 -19.49 -11.44
C SER A 160 10.44 -19.79 -12.42
N ILE A 161 10.95 -18.77 -13.10
CA ILE A 161 12.12 -18.84 -13.98
C ILE A 161 13.26 -18.07 -13.32
N ARG A 162 14.40 -18.73 -13.11
CA ARG A 162 15.62 -18.08 -12.59
C ARG A 162 16.66 -17.98 -13.69
N ILE A 163 17.28 -16.82 -13.79
CA ILE A 163 18.25 -16.49 -14.83
C ILE A 163 19.46 -15.85 -14.17
N SER A 164 20.64 -16.33 -14.54
CA SER A 164 21.91 -15.82 -14.04
C SER A 164 22.65 -15.09 -15.15
N TYR A 165 23.19 -13.92 -14.83
CA TYR A 165 24.01 -13.10 -15.72
C TYR A 165 25.36 -12.83 -15.07
N ARG A 166 26.32 -12.42 -15.91
CA ARG A 166 27.61 -11.90 -15.45
C ARG A 166 27.73 -10.43 -15.84
N VAL A 167 27.88 -9.56 -14.85
CA VAL A 167 28.15 -8.14 -14.98
C VAL A 167 29.65 -7.93 -14.82
N SER A 168 30.36 -7.79 -15.94
CA SER A 168 31.83 -7.71 -15.94
C SER A 168 32.38 -6.31 -15.65
N ASN A 169 31.60 -5.26 -15.91
CA ASN A 169 32.06 -3.90 -15.70
C ASN A 169 31.84 -3.50 -14.23
N PRO A 170 32.92 -3.16 -13.48
CA PRO A 170 32.83 -2.82 -12.08
C PRO A 170 32.26 -1.42 -11.82
N ASP A 171 31.96 -0.63 -12.83
CA ASP A 171 31.46 0.74 -12.71
C ASP A 171 29.94 0.87 -12.89
N VAL A 172 29.24 -0.19 -13.31
CA VAL A 172 27.77 -0.19 -13.53
C VAL A 172 27.01 0.39 -12.33
N LEU A 173 26.18 1.42 -12.53
CA LEU A 173 25.36 2.02 -11.47
C LEU A 173 24.02 1.32 -11.33
N LYS A 174 23.33 1.07 -12.45
CA LYS A 174 22.02 0.42 -12.47
C LYS A 174 21.97 -0.72 -13.49
N ILE A 175 21.16 -1.72 -13.17
CA ILE A 175 20.84 -2.87 -14.02
C ILE A 175 19.49 -2.59 -14.67
N ASN A 176 19.45 -2.63 -15.99
CA ASN A 176 18.22 -2.55 -16.77
C ASN A 176 17.89 -3.96 -17.31
N PHE A 177 16.94 -4.61 -16.65
CA PHE A 177 16.40 -5.92 -17.02
C PHE A 177 15.17 -5.74 -17.91
N THR A 178 15.22 -6.27 -19.13
CA THR A 178 14.13 -6.22 -20.10
C THR A 178 13.71 -7.64 -20.45
N TYR A 179 12.41 -7.92 -20.43
CA TYR A 179 11.88 -9.23 -20.78
C TYR A 179 10.63 -9.15 -21.64
N ILE A 180 10.43 -10.14 -22.50
CA ILE A 180 9.23 -10.29 -23.33
C ILE A 180 8.60 -11.63 -23.00
N VAL A 181 7.35 -11.59 -22.57
CA VAL A 181 6.58 -12.76 -22.17
C VAL A 181 5.22 -12.81 -22.86
N LYS A 182 4.74 -14.03 -23.05
CA LYS A 182 3.37 -14.34 -23.47
C LYS A 182 2.83 -15.44 -22.57
N TYR A 183 1.58 -15.30 -22.16
CA TYR A 183 0.87 -16.34 -21.41
C TYR A 183 -0.35 -16.81 -22.21
N ASP A 184 -0.68 -18.09 -22.13
CA ASP A 184 -1.91 -18.64 -22.70
C ASP A 184 -3.18 -18.18 -21.95
N LYS A 185 -3.01 -17.56 -20.78
CA LYS A 185 -4.07 -17.11 -19.87
C LYS A 185 -3.87 -15.68 -19.41
N ALA A 186 -4.97 -15.04 -18.98
CA ALA A 186 -4.98 -13.77 -18.26
C ALA A 186 -6.18 -13.74 -17.29
N PRO A 187 -6.11 -12.98 -16.18
CA PRO A 187 -4.95 -12.20 -15.75
C PRO A 187 -3.84 -13.10 -15.16
N VAL A 188 -2.59 -12.70 -15.32
CA VAL A 188 -1.43 -13.33 -14.66
C VAL A 188 -0.67 -12.25 -13.90
N GLU A 189 -0.45 -12.45 -12.61
CA GLU A 189 0.44 -11.59 -11.82
C GLU A 189 1.88 -11.98 -12.16
N ILE A 190 2.72 -11.00 -12.50
CA ILE A 190 4.14 -11.19 -12.77
C ILE A 190 4.92 -10.42 -11.71
N LYS A 191 5.84 -11.10 -11.02
CA LYS A 191 6.78 -10.51 -10.09
C LYS A 191 8.20 -10.76 -10.56
N VAL A 192 9.02 -9.72 -10.57
CA VAL A 192 10.46 -9.84 -10.81
C VAL A 192 11.17 -9.66 -9.49
N PHE A 193 12.06 -10.60 -9.19
CA PHE A 193 12.93 -10.55 -8.03
C PHE A 193 14.39 -10.50 -8.47
N MET A 194 15.22 -9.80 -7.70
CA MET A 194 16.67 -9.88 -7.81
C MET A 194 17.24 -10.43 -6.50
N TRP A 195 18.28 -11.25 -6.59
CA TRP A 195 18.96 -11.78 -5.41
C TRP A 195 19.82 -10.68 -4.78
N ASN A 196 19.53 -10.33 -3.55
CA ASN A 196 20.34 -9.41 -2.78
C ASN A 196 21.40 -10.20 -1.99
N TYR A 197 22.67 -9.99 -2.33
CA TYR A 197 23.84 -10.63 -1.73
C TYR A 197 24.14 -10.14 -0.32
N SER A 198 23.74 -8.91 0.04
CA SER A 198 23.91 -8.37 1.39
C SER A 198 22.90 -8.97 2.36
N SER A 199 21.62 -9.08 1.96
CA SER A 199 20.57 -9.68 2.78
C SER A 199 20.39 -11.18 2.57
N THR A 200 21.10 -11.77 1.60
CA THR A 200 21.01 -13.18 1.22
C THR A 200 19.57 -13.64 0.92
N SER A 201 18.80 -12.80 0.23
CA SER A 201 17.38 -13.03 -0.02
C SER A 201 16.92 -12.53 -1.39
N TRP A 202 15.82 -13.09 -1.90
CA TRP A 202 15.14 -12.54 -3.08
C TRP A 202 14.35 -11.30 -2.69
N VAL A 203 14.62 -10.18 -3.35
CA VAL A 203 13.88 -8.92 -3.18
C VAL A 203 13.03 -8.66 -4.41
N GLU A 204 11.74 -8.40 -4.21
CA GLU A 204 10.83 -8.00 -5.30
C GLU A 204 11.24 -6.61 -5.81
N VAL A 205 11.57 -6.50 -7.09
CA VAL A 205 11.99 -5.25 -7.74
C VAL A 205 10.94 -4.71 -8.71
N SER A 206 9.94 -5.53 -9.08
CA SER A 206 8.83 -5.12 -9.93
C SER A 206 7.67 -6.10 -9.78
N LYS A 207 6.46 -5.57 -9.93
CA LYS A 207 5.20 -6.32 -9.96
C LYS A 207 4.29 -5.75 -11.04
N GLU A 208 3.79 -6.62 -11.90
CA GLU A 208 2.96 -6.27 -13.06
C GLU A 208 1.76 -7.21 -13.18
N THR A 209 0.74 -6.78 -13.91
CA THR A 209 -0.39 -7.65 -14.29
C THR A 209 -0.44 -7.79 -15.80
N TYR A 210 -0.35 -9.01 -16.27
CA TYR A 210 -0.55 -9.36 -17.68
C TYR A 210 -2.05 -9.57 -17.93
N THR A 211 -2.64 -8.77 -18.81
CA THR A 211 -4.10 -8.59 -18.89
C THR A 211 -4.75 -9.23 -20.11
N VAL A 212 -3.99 -9.60 -21.15
CA VAL A 212 -4.54 -10.11 -22.42
C VAL A 212 -3.82 -11.40 -22.82
N ALA A 213 -4.50 -12.53 -22.75
CA ALA A 213 -3.94 -13.83 -23.14
C ALA A 213 -3.40 -13.84 -24.59
N ASN A 214 -2.38 -14.67 -24.83
CA ASN A 214 -1.76 -14.94 -26.13
C ASN A 214 -1.16 -13.72 -26.85
N THR A 215 -0.68 -12.72 -26.10
CA THR A 215 -0.06 -11.49 -26.61
C THR A 215 1.38 -11.37 -26.11
N GLU A 216 2.33 -10.99 -26.95
CA GLU A 216 3.69 -10.68 -26.50
C GLU A 216 3.71 -9.29 -25.87
N VAL A 217 4.14 -9.22 -24.61
CA VAL A 217 4.26 -7.97 -23.86
C VAL A 217 5.69 -7.80 -23.37
N LYS A 218 6.25 -6.63 -23.65
CA LYS A 218 7.59 -6.23 -23.22
C LYS A 218 7.50 -5.46 -21.91
N TYR A 219 8.31 -5.87 -20.94
CA TYR A 219 8.46 -5.23 -19.64
C TYR A 219 9.90 -4.81 -19.40
N GLN A 220 10.09 -3.81 -18.54
CA GLN A 220 11.38 -3.25 -18.18
C GLN A 220 11.44 -3.00 -16.67
N VAL A 221 12.57 -3.37 -16.05
CA VAL A 221 12.86 -3.13 -14.64
C VAL A 221 14.25 -2.53 -14.54
N ILE A 222 14.34 -1.35 -13.92
CA ILE A 222 15.62 -0.70 -13.63
C ILE A 222 15.84 -0.76 -12.12
N ALA A 223 16.93 -1.38 -11.69
CA ALA A 223 17.32 -1.51 -10.28
C ALA A 223 18.75 -1.03 -10.08
N SER A 224 19.10 -0.58 -8.87
CA SER A 224 20.50 -0.33 -8.50
C SER A 224 21.35 -1.59 -8.69
N ARG A 225 22.65 -1.46 -8.96
CA ARG A 225 23.57 -2.60 -8.83
C ARG A 225 23.64 -3.06 -7.36
N ASP A 226 23.53 -2.12 -6.43
CA ASP A 226 24.02 -2.29 -5.07
C ASP A 226 23.25 -3.39 -4.35
N GLY A 227 23.99 -4.33 -3.77
CA GLY A 227 23.44 -5.54 -3.18
C GLY A 227 22.99 -6.59 -4.20
N TYR A 228 22.69 -6.26 -5.46
CA TYR A 228 22.16 -7.21 -6.45
C TYR A 228 23.20 -7.84 -7.39
N VAL A 229 24.38 -7.23 -7.48
CA VAL A 229 25.53 -7.79 -8.19
C VAL A 229 26.58 -8.18 -7.16
N SER A 230 27.04 -9.43 -7.18
CA SER A 230 28.08 -9.89 -6.24
C SER A 230 29.42 -9.19 -6.49
N SER A 231 30.36 -9.34 -5.55
CA SER A 231 31.74 -8.89 -5.72
C SER A 231 32.46 -9.57 -6.91
N THR A 232 32.00 -10.76 -7.32
CA THR A 232 32.49 -11.46 -8.51
C THR A 232 31.79 -10.98 -9.79
N GLY A 233 30.68 -10.25 -9.71
CA GLY A 233 29.90 -9.79 -10.87
C GLY A 233 28.69 -10.69 -11.20
N ASP A 234 28.30 -11.61 -10.32
CA ASP A 234 27.13 -12.46 -10.54
C ASP A 234 25.85 -11.68 -10.25
N LEU A 235 24.89 -11.77 -11.17
CA LEU A 235 23.54 -11.21 -11.04
C LEU A 235 22.53 -12.35 -11.20
N MET A 236 21.59 -12.46 -10.28
CA MET A 236 20.49 -13.43 -10.38
C MET A 236 19.15 -12.72 -10.39
N VAL A 237 18.35 -13.03 -11.41
CA VAL A 237 16.99 -12.51 -11.60
C VAL A 237 16.01 -13.68 -11.59
N LYS A 238 14.85 -13.50 -10.98
CA LYS A 238 13.76 -14.46 -10.97
C LYS A 238 12.48 -13.80 -11.46
N ILE A 239 11.85 -14.38 -12.48
CA ILE A 239 10.48 -14.05 -12.89
C ILE A 239 9.55 -15.09 -12.27
N GLU A 240 8.58 -14.64 -11.48
CA GLU A 240 7.54 -15.48 -10.89
C GLU A 240 6.18 -15.04 -11.43
N SER A 241 5.37 -16.00 -11.85
CA SER A 241 4.07 -15.73 -12.45
C SER A 241 2.99 -16.56 -11.76
N SER A 242 1.87 -15.95 -11.40
CA SER A 242 0.77 -16.67 -10.73
C SER A 242 -0.60 -16.33 -11.30
N THR A 243 -1.46 -17.34 -11.40
CA THR A 243 -2.87 -17.20 -11.81
C THR A 243 -3.72 -18.36 -11.28
N LEU A 244 -5.04 -18.24 -11.43
CA LEU A 244 -5.98 -19.32 -11.08
C LEU A 244 -5.88 -20.43 -12.11
N GLY A 245 -5.65 -21.66 -11.67
CA GLY A 245 -5.49 -22.84 -12.54
C GLY A 245 -4.20 -22.82 -13.36
N ASP A 246 -3.96 -23.90 -14.12
CA ASP A 246 -2.74 -24.08 -14.90
C ASP A 246 -2.60 -23.02 -16.01
N HIS A 247 -1.34 -22.66 -16.31
CA HIS A 247 -0.95 -21.72 -17.35
C HIS A 247 0.39 -22.09 -17.97
N THR A 248 0.63 -21.61 -19.18
CA THR A 248 1.89 -21.75 -19.92
C THR A 248 2.52 -20.37 -20.09
N ILE A 249 3.82 -20.27 -19.80
CA ILE A 249 4.64 -19.08 -20.07
C ILE A 249 5.56 -19.33 -21.26
N TYR A 250 5.58 -18.37 -22.19
CA TYR A 250 6.57 -18.28 -23.26
C TYR A 250 7.46 -17.08 -22.96
N LEU A 251 8.75 -17.33 -22.73
CA LEU A 251 9.76 -16.29 -22.49
C LEU A 251 10.59 -16.12 -23.77
N GLU A 252 10.33 -15.05 -24.51
CA GLU A 252 11.02 -14.77 -25.78
C GLU A 252 12.35 -14.03 -25.56
N LEU A 253 12.36 -13.11 -24.59
CA LEU A 253 13.53 -12.32 -24.26
C LEU A 253 13.68 -12.22 -22.74
N ALA A 254 14.90 -12.39 -22.26
CA ALA A 254 15.35 -11.93 -20.96
C ALA A 254 16.75 -11.37 -21.14
N ASN A 255 16.86 -10.05 -21.11
CA ASN A 255 18.09 -9.32 -21.42
C ASN A 255 18.46 -8.38 -20.28
N VAL A 256 19.75 -8.26 -20.01
CA VAL A 256 20.30 -7.30 -19.06
C VAL A 256 21.20 -6.33 -19.81
N THR A 257 20.95 -5.05 -19.60
CA THR A 257 21.85 -3.98 -20.03
C THR A 257 22.35 -3.22 -18.82
N ALA A 258 23.59 -2.73 -18.91
CA ALA A 258 24.22 -1.95 -17.86
C ALA A 258 24.01 -0.45 -18.10
N ILE A 259 23.65 0.27 -17.03
CA ILE A 259 23.68 1.73 -17.02
C ILE A 259 24.98 2.14 -16.33
N LEU A 260 25.91 2.65 -17.13
CA LEU A 260 27.22 3.09 -16.67
C LEU A 260 27.18 4.55 -16.17
N PRO A 261 28.10 4.92 -15.27
CA PRO A 261 28.33 6.31 -14.92
C PRO A 261 28.79 7.01 -16.20
N LYS A 262 28.06 8.03 -16.61
CA LYS A 262 28.68 9.10 -17.38
C LYS A 262 29.37 9.99 -16.38
N TYR A 263 30.70 9.90 -16.29
CA TYR A 263 31.49 10.86 -15.52
C TYR A 263 31.20 12.24 -16.08
N SER A 264 30.40 13.00 -15.35
CA SER A 264 29.83 14.24 -15.84
C SER A 264 29.62 15.19 -14.69
N MET A 265 29.85 16.47 -14.97
CA MET A 265 29.49 17.55 -14.06
C MET A 265 28.18 18.16 -14.49
N TYR A 266 27.28 18.35 -13.52
CA TYR A 266 26.02 19.05 -13.74
C TYR A 266 26.18 20.49 -13.26
N ILE A 267 25.82 21.42 -14.15
CA ILE A 267 26.04 22.84 -13.96
C ILE A 267 24.70 23.55 -14.14
N ALA A 268 24.14 24.03 -13.03
CA ALA A 268 22.99 24.92 -13.06
C ALA A 268 23.47 26.36 -13.31
N LEU A 269 22.91 27.02 -14.33
CA LEU A 269 23.32 28.37 -14.72
C LEU A 269 22.48 29.43 -14.00
N GLY A 270 23.13 30.19 -13.12
CA GLY A 270 22.50 31.26 -12.34
C GLY A 270 21.80 32.33 -13.22
N GLY A 271 20.66 32.82 -12.74
CA GLY A 271 19.79 33.75 -13.48
C GLY A 271 18.98 33.11 -14.60
N THR A 272 19.11 31.80 -14.83
CA THR A 272 18.38 31.06 -15.87
C THR A 272 17.74 29.80 -15.29
N ASN A 273 16.96 29.08 -16.08
CA ASN A 273 16.45 27.75 -15.75
C ASN A 273 17.24 26.63 -16.44
N TYR A 274 18.46 26.91 -16.90
CA TYR A 274 19.26 25.98 -17.68
C TYR A 274 20.17 25.13 -16.80
N VAL A 275 20.25 23.86 -17.16
CA VAL A 275 21.26 22.94 -16.63
C VAL A 275 22.04 22.36 -17.79
N TYR A 276 23.37 22.36 -17.65
CA TYR A 276 24.28 21.72 -18.58
C TYR A 276 24.93 20.51 -17.93
N ARG A 277 25.12 19.46 -18.71
CA ARG A 277 26.00 18.34 -18.38
C ARG A 277 27.31 18.53 -19.15
N TYR A 278 28.42 18.65 -18.44
CA TYR A 278 29.75 18.58 -19.03
C TYR A 278 30.25 17.14 -18.95
N ASP A 279 30.50 16.52 -20.09
CA ASP A 279 31.01 15.15 -20.17
C ASP A 279 32.53 15.17 -20.03
N LEU A 280 33.06 14.53 -18.98
CA LEU A 280 34.48 14.54 -18.64
C LEU A 280 35.35 13.76 -19.64
N SER A 281 34.75 12.87 -20.45
CA SER A 281 35.48 12.04 -21.41
C SER A 281 35.62 12.72 -22.78
N THR A 282 34.59 13.43 -23.19
CA THR A 282 34.53 14.11 -24.50
C THR A 282 34.85 15.61 -24.39
N HIS A 283 34.82 16.17 -23.19
CA HIS A 283 34.94 17.60 -22.91
C HIS A 283 33.85 18.45 -23.56
N GLU A 284 32.67 17.86 -23.80
CA GLU A 284 31.54 18.52 -24.44
C GLU A 284 30.44 18.91 -23.43
N PHE A 285 29.81 20.05 -23.68
CA PHE A 285 28.63 20.51 -22.93
C PHE A 285 27.35 20.07 -23.64
N PHE A 286 26.43 19.48 -22.88
CA PHE A 286 25.09 19.11 -23.33
C PHE A 286 24.05 19.86 -22.50
N LYS A 287 23.18 20.61 -23.15
CA LYS A 287 22.05 21.23 -22.47
C LYS A 287 21.03 20.14 -22.10
N LEU A 288 20.58 20.11 -20.84
CA LEU A 288 19.50 19.25 -20.37
C LEU A 288 18.14 19.93 -20.57
N ASN A 289 17.06 19.22 -20.24
CA ASN A 289 15.73 19.83 -20.22
C ASN A 289 15.67 20.93 -19.15
N ASP A 290 14.97 22.01 -19.51
CA ASP A 290 14.86 23.21 -18.69
C ASP A 290 14.19 22.92 -17.34
N ALA A 291 14.73 23.50 -16.27
CA ALA A 291 14.15 23.41 -14.93
C ALA A 291 12.83 24.20 -14.86
N PRO A 292 11.88 23.78 -14.00
CA PRO A 292 10.62 24.50 -13.82
C PRO A 292 10.75 25.80 -13.00
N PHE A 293 11.99 26.20 -12.64
CA PHE A 293 12.32 27.39 -11.87
C PHE A 293 13.66 27.97 -12.34
N THR A 294 13.91 29.23 -11.98
CA THR A 294 15.18 29.91 -12.23
C THR A 294 16.14 29.66 -11.07
N PHE A 295 17.41 29.38 -11.38
CA PHE A 295 18.48 29.23 -10.41
C PHE A 295 19.00 30.61 -9.95
N TYR A 296 19.13 30.80 -8.64
CA TYR A 296 19.70 31.95 -7.95
C TYR A 296 20.75 31.51 -6.91
N ALA A 297 21.32 32.45 -6.15
CA ALA A 297 22.36 32.16 -5.16
C ALA A 297 21.92 31.14 -4.08
N ASN A 298 20.62 31.07 -3.77
CA ASN A 298 20.02 30.20 -2.78
C ASN A 298 19.40 28.90 -3.36
N THR A 299 19.62 28.61 -4.65
CA THR A 299 19.09 27.39 -5.29
C THR A 299 20.22 26.40 -5.57
N SER A 300 20.70 25.74 -4.53
CA SER A 300 21.79 24.76 -4.65
C SER A 300 21.34 23.48 -5.35
N ILE A 301 22.29 22.79 -5.98
CA ILE A 301 22.12 21.46 -6.58
C ILE A 301 23.04 20.45 -5.93
N THR A 302 22.67 19.16 -5.96
CA THR A 302 23.53 18.04 -5.57
C THR A 302 23.17 16.79 -6.38
N PHE A 303 24.12 15.88 -6.56
CA PHE A 303 23.91 14.67 -7.35
C PHE A 303 23.77 13.44 -6.45
N ASP A 304 22.62 12.80 -6.54
CA ASP A 304 22.32 11.51 -5.93
C ASP A 304 22.73 10.41 -6.91
N ARG A 305 23.85 9.76 -6.59
CA ARG A 305 24.46 8.72 -7.41
C ARG A 305 23.71 7.39 -7.35
N ASP A 306 22.92 7.17 -6.30
CA ASP A 306 22.24 5.89 -6.07
C ASP A 306 20.97 5.84 -6.92
N ASP A 307 20.23 6.96 -6.97
CA ASP A 307 19.01 7.08 -7.77
C ASP A 307 19.21 7.72 -9.16
N LEU A 308 20.39 8.30 -9.43
CA LEU A 308 20.71 9.07 -10.64
C LEU A 308 19.83 10.32 -10.77
N TYR A 309 19.68 11.01 -9.66
CA TYR A 309 18.89 12.23 -9.57
C TYR A 309 19.80 13.44 -9.37
N LEU A 310 19.57 14.49 -10.15
CA LEU A 310 20.12 15.80 -9.83
C LEU A 310 19.08 16.53 -8.98
N TRP A 311 19.33 16.61 -7.68
CA TRP A 311 18.50 17.32 -6.73
C TRP A 311 18.78 18.81 -6.78
N ALA A 312 17.74 19.61 -6.57
CA ALA A 312 17.83 21.06 -6.62
C ALA A 312 16.82 21.72 -5.66
N ILE A 313 17.25 22.79 -5.02
CA ILE A 313 16.32 23.75 -4.41
C ILE A 313 15.73 24.60 -5.53
N GLY A 314 14.41 24.77 -5.55
CA GLY A 314 13.72 25.59 -6.55
C GLY A 314 12.53 26.34 -5.97
N LYS A 315 12.14 27.43 -6.64
CA LYS A 315 10.94 28.19 -6.24
C LYS A 315 9.68 27.32 -6.41
N TYR A 316 8.76 27.41 -5.46
CA TYR A 316 7.46 26.73 -5.50
C TYR A 316 6.37 27.64 -4.94
N GLY A 317 5.49 28.13 -5.81
CA GLY A 317 4.49 29.15 -5.44
C GLY A 317 5.15 30.39 -4.82
N ALA A 318 4.76 30.73 -3.60
CA ALA A 318 5.34 31.84 -2.82
C ALA A 318 6.60 31.46 -2.01
N GLY A 319 6.98 30.18 -1.97
CA GLY A 319 8.11 29.67 -1.19
C GLY A 319 9.12 28.90 -2.04
N TYR A 320 9.78 27.93 -1.42
CA TYR A 320 10.78 27.05 -2.04
C TYR A 320 10.51 25.59 -1.72
N GLY A 321 10.89 24.72 -2.64
CA GLY A 321 10.78 23.28 -2.50
C GLY A 321 11.99 22.56 -3.07
N LEU A 322 12.02 21.26 -2.81
CA LEU A 322 13.01 20.34 -3.34
C LEU A 322 12.47 19.71 -4.63
N TYR A 323 13.28 19.76 -5.68
CA TYR A 323 13.03 19.13 -6.98
C TYR A 323 14.13 18.13 -7.29
N TYR A 324 13.85 17.18 -8.17
CA TYR A 324 14.87 16.32 -8.76
C TYR A 324 14.68 16.19 -10.27
N TYR A 325 15.79 16.17 -10.98
CA TYR A 325 15.86 15.78 -12.37
C TYR A 325 16.26 14.31 -12.46
N ASP A 326 15.39 13.49 -13.03
CA ASP A 326 15.69 12.11 -13.33
C ASP A 326 16.53 12.03 -14.61
N VAL A 327 17.79 11.63 -14.46
CA VAL A 327 18.76 11.57 -15.57
C VAL A 327 18.36 10.51 -16.61
N LEU A 328 17.60 9.48 -16.22
CA LEU A 328 17.20 8.40 -17.11
C LEU A 328 16.02 8.80 -17.99
N THR A 329 15.02 9.45 -17.40
CA THR A 329 13.82 9.90 -18.14
C THR A 329 13.94 11.30 -18.71
N GLY A 330 14.93 12.07 -18.22
CA GLY A 330 15.16 13.45 -18.57
C GLY A 330 14.10 14.40 -18.03
N GLN A 331 13.37 14.04 -16.97
CA GLN A 331 12.24 14.81 -16.45
C GLN A 331 12.55 15.47 -15.11
N TRP A 332 12.08 16.70 -14.94
CA TRP A 332 12.05 17.38 -13.65
C TRP A 332 10.78 17.04 -12.88
N ASN A 333 10.94 16.74 -11.60
CA ASN A 333 9.85 16.38 -10.70
C ASN A 333 9.93 17.21 -9.42
N TYR A 334 8.79 17.73 -8.97
CA TYR A 334 8.67 18.33 -7.65
C TYR A 334 8.57 17.23 -6.59
N ARG A 335 9.27 17.41 -5.46
CA ARG A 335 9.28 16.43 -4.38
C ARG A 335 8.49 16.89 -3.16
N THR A 336 8.89 18.02 -2.56
CA THR A 336 8.31 18.50 -1.30
C THR A 336 8.71 19.95 -1.02
N VAL A 337 8.05 20.60 -0.06
CA VAL A 337 8.37 21.97 0.40
C VAL A 337 9.54 21.92 1.38
N LEU A 338 10.38 22.96 1.39
CA LEU A 338 11.47 23.07 2.37
C LEU A 338 10.93 23.50 3.75
N PRO A 339 11.46 22.96 4.88
CA PRO A 339 11.01 23.33 6.22
C PRO A 339 11.30 24.79 6.59
N THR A 340 12.49 25.27 6.22
CA THR A 340 12.92 26.67 6.36
C THR A 340 13.28 27.23 4.98
N LEU A 341 12.93 28.50 4.73
CA LEU A 341 13.22 29.17 3.47
C LEU A 341 14.74 29.29 3.25
N PRO A 342 15.24 29.00 2.04
CA PRO A 342 16.66 29.10 1.73
C PRO A 342 17.05 30.58 1.54
N GLY A 343 17.89 31.10 2.43
CA GLY A 343 18.58 32.38 2.25
C GLY A 343 19.95 32.23 1.57
N ASN A 344 20.76 33.29 1.59
CA ASN A 344 22.12 33.23 1.06
C ASN A 344 22.99 32.27 1.88
N GLY A 345 23.92 31.57 1.23
CA GLY A 345 24.71 30.51 1.88
C GLY A 345 24.00 29.16 2.00
N SER A 346 22.75 29.04 1.52
CA SER A 346 22.03 27.76 1.56
C SER A 346 22.68 26.73 0.63
N PHE A 347 22.73 25.48 1.06
CA PHE A 347 23.15 24.38 0.20
C PHE A 347 22.40 23.08 0.50
N ILE A 348 22.47 22.17 -0.48
CA ILE A 348 22.13 20.76 -0.30
C ILE A 348 23.31 19.88 -0.64
N ILE A 349 23.50 18.79 0.10
CA ILE A 349 24.55 17.79 -0.12
C ILE A 349 23.92 16.41 -0.01
N TYR A 350 24.16 15.57 -1.01
CA TYR A 350 23.83 14.14 -0.92
C TYR A 350 24.95 13.40 -0.17
N ALA A 351 24.61 12.80 0.98
CA ALA A 351 25.54 12.06 1.82
C ALA A 351 24.80 10.92 2.54
N TYR A 352 25.46 9.78 2.76
CA TYR A 352 24.90 8.61 3.46
C TYR A 352 23.55 8.07 2.91
N GLY A 353 23.20 8.35 1.64
CA GLY A 353 21.89 8.00 1.09
C GLY A 353 20.76 8.99 1.42
N TYR A 354 21.09 10.14 1.99
CA TYR A 354 20.19 11.23 2.39
C TYR A 354 20.60 12.55 1.73
N ILE A 355 19.70 13.54 1.77
CA ILE A 355 20.03 14.92 1.41
C ILE A 355 20.11 15.74 2.68
N TYR A 356 21.26 16.34 2.94
CA TYR A 356 21.44 17.30 4.02
C TYR A 356 21.22 18.70 3.49
N TYR A 357 20.38 19.46 4.17
CA TYR A 357 19.97 20.81 3.80
C TYR A 357 20.33 21.78 4.91
N LEU A 358 21.17 22.77 4.60
CA LEU A 358 21.45 23.91 5.46
C LEU A 358 20.70 25.13 4.92
N ALA A 359 19.82 25.70 5.75
CA ALA A 359 19.09 26.90 5.40
C ALA A 359 19.98 28.14 5.55
N GLY A 360 20.33 28.76 4.43
CA GLY A 360 21.11 29.99 4.41
C GLY A 360 20.36 31.17 5.05
N GLY A 361 21.09 32.16 5.59
CA GLY A 361 20.55 33.23 6.43
C GLY A 361 19.95 32.74 7.75
N SER A 362 20.18 31.48 8.11
CA SER A 362 19.78 30.80 9.33
C SER A 362 20.92 29.85 9.76
N SER A 363 20.75 29.15 10.88
CA SER A 363 21.60 28.03 11.28
C SER A 363 20.87 26.68 11.17
N ASP A 364 19.62 26.68 10.70
CA ASP A 364 18.80 25.46 10.64
C ASP A 364 19.40 24.42 9.69
N PHE A 365 19.54 23.20 10.20
CA PHE A 365 20.10 22.07 9.47
C PHE A 365 19.14 20.88 9.51
N TYR A 366 18.97 20.23 8.36
CA TYR A 366 18.01 19.15 8.19
C TYR A 366 18.61 17.98 7.43
N LYS A 367 18.13 16.78 7.75
CA LYS A 367 18.30 15.57 6.94
C LYS A 367 16.99 15.22 6.25
N TYR A 368 17.04 14.97 4.96
CA TYR A 368 15.90 14.51 4.17
C TYR A 368 16.07 13.04 3.79
N ASP A 369 15.12 12.22 4.21
CA ASP A 369 15.00 10.82 3.78
C ASP A 369 14.28 10.77 2.43
N VAL A 370 15.05 10.41 1.40
CA VAL A 370 14.57 10.31 0.02
C VAL A 370 13.44 9.30 -0.10
N LYS A 371 13.52 8.15 0.60
CA LYS A 371 12.54 7.06 0.50
C LYS A 371 11.28 7.36 1.31
N ALA A 372 11.44 7.84 2.54
CA ALA A 372 10.32 8.18 3.41
C ALA A 372 9.65 9.52 3.04
N ASN A 373 10.31 10.35 2.21
CA ASN A 373 9.86 11.67 1.81
C ASN A 373 9.59 12.60 3.00
N ILE A 374 10.54 12.66 3.93
CA ILE A 374 10.40 13.47 5.15
C ILE A 374 11.70 14.19 5.49
N PHE A 375 11.58 15.45 5.91
CA PHE A 375 12.65 16.20 6.53
C PHE A 375 12.65 15.96 8.03
N MET A 376 13.82 15.69 8.58
CA MET A 376 14.10 15.55 10.00
C MET A 376 15.03 16.68 10.42
N PRO A 377 14.69 17.49 11.44
CA PRO A 377 15.60 18.49 11.96
C PRO A 377 16.81 17.81 12.60
N LEU A 378 17.99 18.43 12.44
CA LEU A 378 19.23 18.08 13.10
C LEU A 378 19.67 19.24 14.01
N ASP A 379 20.75 19.02 14.77
CA ASP A 379 21.38 20.10 15.51
C ASP A 379 21.81 21.22 14.55
N SER A 380 21.42 22.45 14.89
CA SER A 380 21.74 23.64 14.10
C SER A 380 23.24 23.87 14.01
N LEU A 381 23.69 24.46 12.90
CA LEU A 381 25.06 24.96 12.77
C LEU A 381 25.35 25.95 13.92
N PRO A 382 26.53 25.91 14.58
CA PRO A 382 26.81 26.78 15.73
C PRO A 382 26.75 28.29 15.42
N VAL A 383 26.87 28.64 14.13
CA VAL A 383 26.79 30.00 13.61
C VAL A 383 25.80 30.09 12.44
N THR A 384 25.37 31.30 12.12
CA THR A 384 24.50 31.53 10.97
C THR A 384 25.25 31.30 9.66
N ALA A 385 24.65 30.54 8.75
CA ALA A 385 25.17 30.32 7.41
C ALA A 385 24.85 31.53 6.52
N ASP A 386 25.77 32.48 6.40
CA ASP A 386 25.59 33.70 5.61
C ASP A 386 26.16 33.59 4.18
N ASP A 387 26.20 34.72 3.46
CA ASP A 387 26.82 34.84 2.13
C ASP A 387 28.17 34.11 2.07
N TYR A 388 28.45 33.47 0.93
CA TYR A 388 29.66 32.67 0.69
C TYR A 388 29.77 31.37 1.50
N THR A 389 28.80 31.00 2.34
CA THR A 389 28.86 29.68 3.01
C THR A 389 28.85 28.53 2.00
N VAL A 390 29.79 27.59 2.15
CA VAL A 390 29.96 26.43 1.27
C VAL A 390 30.09 25.16 2.08
N GLY A 391 29.60 24.05 1.53
CA GLY A 391 29.66 22.73 2.16
C GLY A 391 30.13 21.64 1.20
N VAL A 392 30.77 20.60 1.73
CA VAL A 392 31.20 19.41 0.98
C VAL A 392 31.10 18.15 1.84
N TYR A 393 30.82 17.00 1.24
CA TYR A 393 30.91 15.70 1.90
C TYR A 393 32.22 15.01 1.49
N ASP A 394 32.93 14.41 2.45
CA ASP A 394 34.16 13.65 2.19
C ASP A 394 33.92 12.27 1.55
N GLY A 395 32.67 11.94 1.22
CA GLY A 395 32.32 10.65 0.63
C GLY A 395 32.34 9.47 1.62
N SER A 396 32.66 9.70 2.90
CA SER A 396 32.80 8.65 3.90
C SER A 396 32.19 8.97 5.28
N GLN A 397 32.64 10.02 6.00
CA GLN A 397 32.38 10.19 7.43
C GLN A 397 31.93 11.59 7.86
N TYR A 398 32.25 12.66 7.14
CA TYR A 398 31.92 14.02 7.59
C TYR A 398 31.44 14.94 6.47
N ILE A 399 30.44 15.75 6.79
CA ILE A 399 30.10 16.96 6.03
C ILE A 399 30.90 18.11 6.62
N TYR A 400 31.62 18.83 5.77
CA TYR A 400 32.39 20.00 6.13
C TYR A 400 31.69 21.26 5.66
N VAL A 401 31.67 22.29 6.48
CA VAL A 401 31.03 23.59 6.21
C VAL A 401 32.01 24.69 6.53
N LEU A 402 32.33 25.49 5.51
CA LEU A 402 33.08 26.74 5.67
C LEU A 402 32.09 27.90 5.62
N VAL A 403 31.98 28.59 6.73
CA VAL A 403 31.05 29.70 6.92
C VAL A 403 31.65 30.96 6.31
N GLY A 404 30.90 31.53 5.38
CA GLY A 404 31.31 32.78 4.75
C GLY A 404 31.18 33.95 5.73
N THR A 405 31.90 35.04 5.45
CA THR A 405 32.05 36.26 6.26
C THR A 405 32.84 36.10 7.57
N THR A 406 32.82 34.93 8.21
CA THR A 406 33.59 34.67 9.45
C THR A 406 34.82 33.81 9.22
N GLY A 407 34.81 32.91 8.24
CA GLY A 407 35.89 31.94 7.99
C GLY A 407 35.91 30.77 8.96
N GLU A 408 34.90 30.66 9.84
CA GLU A 408 34.74 29.53 10.75
C GLU A 408 34.49 28.24 9.97
N PHE A 409 35.15 27.17 10.38
CA PHE A 409 35.14 25.90 9.67
C PHE A 409 34.68 24.79 10.60
N PHE A 410 33.70 24.01 10.16
CA PHE A 410 33.10 22.96 10.95
C PHE A 410 33.06 21.66 10.18
N ARG A 411 33.09 20.55 10.90
CA ARG A 411 32.66 19.24 10.41
C ARG A 411 31.45 18.74 11.18
N PHE A 412 30.67 17.88 10.54
CA PHE A 412 29.46 17.28 11.10
C PHE A 412 29.35 15.81 10.74
N ASN A 413 28.99 15.00 11.73
CA ASN A 413 28.30 13.73 11.54
C ASN A 413 27.22 13.58 12.63
N GLU A 414 26.25 12.69 12.43
CA GLU A 414 25.13 12.55 13.38
C GLU A 414 25.54 11.95 14.74
N SER A 415 26.68 11.25 14.81
CA SER A 415 27.16 10.65 16.05
C SER A 415 27.87 11.65 16.98
N GLU A 416 28.55 12.64 16.42
CA GLU A 416 29.37 13.62 17.13
C GLU A 416 28.73 15.01 17.18
N GLY A 417 27.81 15.30 16.26
CA GLY A 417 27.30 16.65 16.06
C GLY A 417 28.32 17.54 15.34
N TRP A 418 28.22 18.85 15.56
CA TRP A 418 29.14 19.84 14.99
C TRP A 418 30.44 19.94 15.80
N VAL A 419 31.57 19.91 15.10
CA VAL A 419 32.90 20.13 15.67
C VAL A 419 33.58 21.26 14.90
N GLU A 420 34.03 22.29 15.61
CA GLU A 420 34.83 23.38 15.06
C GLU A 420 36.26 22.90 14.76
N LEU A 421 36.79 23.36 13.63
CA LEU A 421 38.11 23.06 13.09
C LEU A 421 38.94 24.35 13.00
N SER A 422 40.20 24.26 12.57
CA SER A 422 41.01 25.45 12.38
C SER A 422 40.37 26.44 11.40
N THR A 423 40.32 27.72 11.79
CA THR A 423 39.70 28.80 11.02
C THR A 423 40.37 28.95 9.66
N ALA A 424 39.57 29.11 8.61
CA ALA A 424 40.07 29.23 7.25
C ALA A 424 40.82 30.54 7.01
N PRO A 425 41.81 30.54 6.09
CA PRO A 425 42.55 31.74 5.68
C PRO A 425 41.71 32.68 4.80
N THR A 426 40.42 32.38 4.57
CA THR A 426 39.51 33.20 3.79
C THR A 426 38.12 33.25 4.42
N VAL A 427 37.51 34.43 4.34
CA VAL A 427 36.11 34.67 4.75
C VAL A 427 35.18 34.78 3.54
N LYS A 428 35.69 34.60 2.33
CA LYS A 428 34.90 34.65 1.09
C LYS A 428 35.26 33.49 0.17
N PRO A 429 35.03 32.24 0.61
CA PRO A 429 35.21 31.10 -0.27
C PRO A 429 34.16 31.18 -1.39
N VAL A 430 34.60 30.90 -2.61
CA VAL A 430 33.70 30.85 -3.77
C VAL A 430 33.57 29.43 -4.32
N GLY A 431 34.33 28.48 -3.81
CA GLY A 431 34.13 27.07 -4.11
C GLY A 431 34.92 26.20 -3.13
N MET A 432 34.39 25.01 -2.86
CA MET A 432 34.99 24.02 -1.98
C MET A 432 34.82 22.63 -2.57
N ALA A 433 35.87 21.80 -2.54
CA ALA A 433 35.87 20.45 -3.08
C ALA A 433 36.72 19.51 -2.23
N TYR A 434 36.23 18.29 -1.99
CA TYR A 434 37.00 17.24 -1.34
C TYR A 434 37.86 16.50 -2.36
N ASP A 435 39.13 16.32 -2.06
CA ASP A 435 40.10 15.53 -2.82
C ASP A 435 40.35 14.20 -2.07
N PRO A 436 39.75 13.08 -2.51
CA PRO A 436 39.96 11.77 -1.91
C PRO A 436 41.35 11.19 -2.16
N ASP A 437 42.09 11.67 -3.18
CA ASP A 437 43.40 11.12 -3.52
C ASP A 437 44.47 11.62 -2.53
N ARG A 438 44.30 12.85 -2.03
CA ARG A 438 45.20 13.47 -1.02
C ARG A 438 44.59 13.55 0.37
N ASN A 439 43.30 13.27 0.52
CA ASN A 439 42.51 13.45 1.73
C ASN A 439 42.56 14.91 2.27
N VAL A 440 42.31 15.86 1.38
CA VAL A 440 42.29 17.31 1.68
C VAL A 440 41.01 17.97 1.17
N ILE A 441 40.71 19.16 1.68
CA ILE A 441 39.58 19.98 1.19
C ILE A 441 40.14 21.24 0.53
N TRP A 442 39.95 21.34 -0.77
CA TRP A 442 40.33 22.51 -1.56
C TRP A 442 39.32 23.64 -1.39
N VAL A 443 39.81 24.86 -1.22
CA VAL A 443 39.01 26.08 -1.20
C VAL A 443 39.63 27.11 -2.13
N ILE A 444 38.81 27.69 -3.00
CA ILE A 444 39.17 28.87 -3.77
C ILE A 444 38.41 30.09 -3.23
N SER A 445 39.11 31.21 -3.05
CA SER A 445 38.54 32.45 -2.52
C SER A 445 38.18 33.45 -3.62
N GLU A 446 37.30 34.39 -3.27
CA GLU A 446 37.14 35.62 -4.04
C GLU A 446 38.51 36.31 -4.20
N GLY A 447 38.87 36.67 -5.43
CA GLY A 447 40.20 37.21 -5.73
C GLY A 447 41.27 36.16 -6.06
N GLY A 448 40.94 34.87 -6.04
CA GLY A 448 41.72 33.82 -6.71
C GLY A 448 42.76 33.10 -5.86
N GLY A 449 42.74 33.29 -4.53
CA GLY A 449 43.58 32.53 -3.61
C GLY A 449 43.12 31.08 -3.54
N LEU A 450 44.07 30.15 -3.66
CA LEU A 450 43.82 28.70 -3.55
C LEU A 450 44.45 28.17 -2.26
N TYR A 451 43.64 27.46 -1.49
CA TYR A 451 44.01 26.88 -0.21
C TYR A 451 43.59 25.41 -0.20
N TYR A 452 44.25 24.60 0.63
CA TYR A 452 43.70 23.32 1.03
C TYR A 452 43.78 23.15 2.53
N TYR A 453 42.78 22.48 3.08
CA TYR A 453 42.75 22.04 4.46
C TYR A 453 43.19 20.59 4.53
N ASN A 454 44.22 20.31 5.32
CA ASN A 454 44.69 18.96 5.60
C ASN A 454 43.88 18.36 6.74
N ILE A 455 43.04 17.38 6.41
CA ILE A 455 42.11 16.75 7.36
C ILE A 455 42.85 16.02 8.49
N ALA A 456 44.04 15.49 8.23
CA ALA A 456 44.78 14.71 9.23
C ALA A 456 45.48 15.59 10.27
N SER A 457 45.95 16.79 9.89
CA SER A 457 46.64 17.71 10.79
C SER A 457 45.78 18.83 11.34
N ASP A 458 44.56 19.03 10.82
CA ASP A 458 43.71 20.19 11.15
C ASP A 458 44.38 21.53 10.81
N GLU A 459 45.06 21.60 9.68
CA GLU A 459 45.81 22.79 9.26
C GLU A 459 45.45 23.23 7.83
N TRP A 460 45.49 24.55 7.63
CA TRP A 460 45.31 25.18 6.33
C TRP A 460 46.65 25.48 5.67
N GLU A 461 46.74 25.16 4.39
CA GLU A 461 47.91 25.39 3.56
C GLU A 461 47.55 26.33 2.40
N VAL A 462 48.51 27.20 2.05
CA VAL A 462 48.38 28.13 0.93
C VAL A 462 49.07 27.54 -0.28
N VAL A 463 48.38 27.48 -1.40
CA VAL A 463 49.01 27.11 -2.66
C VAL A 463 49.53 28.37 -3.35
N ASP A 464 50.85 28.45 -3.49
CA ASP A 464 51.56 29.55 -4.17
C ASP A 464 51.44 29.44 -5.70
N VAL A 465 50.22 29.25 -6.18
CA VAL A 465 49.85 29.23 -7.60
C VAL A 465 48.74 30.26 -7.78
N GLN A 466 49.07 31.37 -8.43
CA GLN A 466 48.09 32.37 -8.77
C GLN A 466 47.20 31.87 -9.92
N THR A 467 45.90 31.76 -9.66
CA THR A 467 44.94 31.45 -10.71
C THR A 467 44.95 32.60 -11.75
N PRO A 468 44.81 32.31 -13.06
CA PRO A 468 44.96 33.32 -14.12
C PRO A 468 43.78 34.31 -14.20
N TYR A 469 42.92 34.35 -13.18
CA TYR A 469 41.70 35.13 -13.12
C TYR A 469 41.32 35.40 -11.66
N TYR A 470 40.37 36.32 -11.49
CA TYR A 470 39.88 36.75 -10.19
C TYR A 470 38.40 36.41 -10.09
N PRO A 471 38.02 35.28 -9.44
CA PRO A 471 36.63 34.98 -9.14
C PRO A 471 35.98 36.17 -8.42
N ARG A 472 34.74 36.50 -8.82
CA ARG A 472 33.94 37.56 -8.20
C ARG A 472 32.64 36.97 -7.66
N GLY A 473 32.26 37.37 -6.45
CA GLY A 473 30.95 37.03 -5.89
C GLY A 473 30.76 35.56 -5.50
N GLN A 474 29.60 35.28 -4.90
CA GLN A 474 29.20 33.93 -4.48
C GLN A 474 28.57 33.13 -5.62
N GLY A 475 28.42 31.81 -5.42
CA GLY A 475 27.74 30.92 -6.37
C GLY A 475 28.66 30.26 -7.39
N ASN A 476 29.96 30.51 -7.35
CA ASN A 476 30.92 29.67 -8.06
C ASN A 476 30.92 28.25 -7.44
N ARG A 477 31.41 27.26 -8.19
CA ARG A 477 31.50 25.87 -7.70
C ARG A 477 32.83 25.26 -8.06
N LEU A 478 33.45 24.60 -7.10
CA LEU A 478 34.69 23.86 -7.26
C LEU A 478 34.34 22.37 -7.18
N ILE A 479 34.87 21.58 -8.11
CA ILE A 479 34.69 20.13 -8.15
C ILE A 479 36.06 19.50 -8.35
N TYR A 480 36.37 18.48 -7.55
CA TYR A 480 37.56 17.65 -7.76
C TYR A 480 37.22 16.43 -8.61
N TYR A 481 38.05 16.14 -9.61
CA TYR A 481 38.03 14.86 -10.30
C TYR A 481 39.41 14.53 -10.88
N SER A 482 39.97 13.40 -10.46
CA SER A 482 41.18 12.79 -11.03
C SER A 482 42.38 13.75 -11.13
N SER A 483 42.79 14.35 -10.01
CA SER A 483 43.88 15.34 -9.91
C SER A 483 43.63 16.67 -10.64
N PHE A 484 42.37 16.98 -10.96
CA PHE A 484 41.99 18.29 -11.47
C PHE A 484 40.92 18.94 -10.59
N LEU A 485 41.03 20.25 -10.40
CA LEU A 485 39.95 21.08 -9.90
C LEU A 485 39.25 21.76 -11.08
N TYR A 486 37.94 21.57 -11.16
CA TYR A 486 37.06 22.20 -12.12
C TYR A 486 36.32 23.33 -11.43
N HIS A 487 36.54 24.56 -11.87
CA HIS A 487 35.90 25.74 -11.32
C HIS A 487 34.92 26.34 -12.33
N VAL A 488 33.64 26.24 -11.98
CA VAL A 488 32.52 26.86 -12.70
C VAL A 488 32.28 28.25 -12.13
N ARG A 489 32.32 29.26 -13.00
CA ARG A 489 32.21 30.65 -12.59
C ARG A 489 30.78 31.18 -12.64
N ALA A 490 30.44 32.03 -11.67
CA ALA A 490 29.14 32.70 -11.51
C ALA A 490 29.28 34.24 -11.51
N ASP A 491 30.23 34.76 -12.29
CA ASP A 491 30.57 36.19 -12.39
C ASP A 491 30.23 36.82 -13.75
N GLY A 492 29.30 36.22 -14.49
CA GLY A 492 28.86 36.69 -15.80
C GLY A 492 29.78 36.29 -16.96
N THR A 493 30.76 35.42 -16.73
CA THR A 493 31.65 34.87 -17.76
C THR A 493 31.17 33.53 -18.29
N ARG A 494 31.75 33.08 -19.42
CA ARG A 494 31.55 31.74 -19.99
C ARG A 494 32.78 30.84 -19.79
N GLU A 495 33.68 31.26 -18.90
CA GLU A 495 34.96 30.59 -18.69
C GLU A 495 34.78 29.43 -17.70
N PHE A 496 35.29 28.26 -18.09
CA PHE A 496 35.34 27.06 -17.30
C PHE A 496 36.80 26.73 -17.06
N ILE A 497 37.25 26.77 -15.81
CA ILE A 497 38.66 26.68 -15.48
C ILE A 497 38.99 25.29 -14.94
N ILE A 498 40.09 24.73 -15.43
CA ILE A 498 40.60 23.44 -15.01
C ILE A 498 42.00 23.66 -14.46
N ILE A 499 42.20 23.37 -13.17
CA ILE A 499 43.48 23.50 -12.47
C ILE A 499 44.05 22.10 -12.33
N ASN A 500 45.24 21.87 -12.88
CA ASN A 500 45.95 20.60 -12.77
C ASN A 500 46.75 20.54 -11.46
N LEU A 501 46.44 19.56 -10.62
CA LEU A 501 47.10 19.34 -9.33
C LEU A 501 48.25 18.33 -9.42
N SER A 502 48.59 17.79 -10.58
CA SER A 502 49.61 16.71 -10.71
C SER A 502 51.02 17.11 -10.25
N ASN A 503 51.29 18.41 -10.13
CA ASN A 503 52.57 18.95 -9.66
C ASN A 503 52.54 19.40 -8.18
N LEU A 504 51.42 19.14 -7.49
CA LEU A 504 51.18 19.36 -6.06
C LEU A 504 50.95 18.00 -5.38
#